data_AF-A0A4U3L427-F1
#
_entry.id   AF-A0A4U3L427-F1
#
_cell.length_a   1.000
_cell.length_b   1.000
_cell.length_c   1.000
_cell.angle_alpha   90.00
_cell.angle_beta   90.00
_cell.angle_gamma   90.00
#
_symmetry.space_group_name_H-M   'P 1'
#
loop_
_entity.id
_entity.type
_entity.pdbx_description
1 polymer ?
#
loop_
_entity_poly.entity_id
_entity_poly.type
_entity_poly.pdbx_seq_one_letter_code
_entity_poly.pdbx_strand_id
1 'polypeptide(L)' 'MFLNKRSGLTNRQIKEVCSRFNCKKNEFAVQKYQDGFLVAVNNKEYRVKFSEGIFSKIVYVKEVQRISKKVGRK' A
#
# COMPACT_ATOMS: atom_id res chain seq x y z
N MET A 1 11.69 10.37 -14.35
CA MET A 1 10.64 11.13 -13.62
C MET A 1 10.53 10.58 -12.22
N PHE A 2 11.04 11.31 -11.24
CA PHE A 2 10.97 10.94 -9.82
C PHE A 2 9.51 11.03 -9.37
N LEU A 3 8.91 9.90 -9.03
CA LEU A 3 7.58 9.81 -8.42
C LEU A 3 7.63 10.57 -7.10
N ASN A 4 7.17 11.80 -7.15
CA ASN A 4 7.07 12.71 -6.02
C ASN A 4 6.14 12.04 -4.99
N LYS A 5 6.74 11.39 -3.98
CA LYS A 5 6.10 10.64 -2.90
C LYS A 5 5.26 11.58 -2.02
N ARG A 6 4.11 12.01 -2.53
CA ARG A 6 3.00 12.39 -1.65
C ARG A 6 2.29 11.10 -1.28
N SER A 7 2.89 10.35 -0.36
CA SER A 7 2.19 9.30 0.38
C SER A 7 0.96 9.98 0.96
N GLY A 8 -0.23 9.75 0.38
CA GLY A 8 -1.49 10.34 0.86
C GLY A 8 -1.93 9.80 2.23
N LEU A 9 -1.02 9.12 2.93
CA LEU A 9 -1.19 8.58 4.27
C LEU A 9 -0.49 9.47 5.29
N THR A 10 -1.18 9.69 6.40
CA THR A 10 -0.58 10.31 7.59
C THR A 10 0.51 9.41 8.19
N ASN A 11 1.43 10.01 8.94
CA ASN A 11 2.47 9.27 9.69
C ASN A 11 1.87 8.17 10.61
N ARG A 12 0.64 8.36 11.10
CA ARG A 12 -0.08 7.39 11.94
C ARG A 12 -0.50 6.16 11.13
N GLN A 13 -1.06 6.37 9.93
CA GLN A 13 -1.41 5.29 9.00
C GLN A 13 -0.18 4.53 8.52
N ILE A 14 0.91 5.24 8.24
CA ILE A 14 2.21 4.64 7.87
C ILE A 14 2.70 3.69 8.97
N LYS A 15 2.59 4.07 10.25
CA LYS A 15 2.95 3.20 11.38
C LYS A 15 2.05 1.97 11.45
N GLU A 16 0.74 2.13 11.32
CA GLU A 16 -0.22 1.00 11.31
C GLU A 16 0.09 0.00 10.20
N VAL A 17 0.38 0.49 8.98
CA VAL A 17 0.80 -0.36 7.86
C VAL A 17 2.11 -1.07 8.17
N CYS A 18 3.12 -0.35 8.67
CA CYS A 18 4.39 -0.97 9.09
C CYS A 18 4.20 -2.06 10.15
N SER A 19 3.37 -1.80 11.16
CA SER A 19 3.06 -2.78 12.22
C SER A 19 2.32 -3.99 11.67
N ARG A 20 1.45 -3.83 10.66
CA ARG A 20 0.70 -4.93 10.06
C ARG A 20 1.53 -5.79 9.13
N PHE A 21 2.40 -5.17 8.33
CA PHE A 21 3.22 -5.85 7.32
C PHE A 21 4.66 -6.12 7.77
N ASN A 22 4.97 -5.83 9.05
CA ASN A 22 6.29 -5.97 9.66
C ASN A 22 7.43 -5.36 8.82
N CYS A 23 7.19 -4.19 8.23
CA CYS A 23 8.14 -3.53 7.32
C CYS A 23 8.75 -2.27 7.95
N LYS A 24 9.94 -1.86 7.47
CA LYS A 24 10.57 -0.60 7.90
C LYS A 24 10.00 0.60 7.14
N LYS A 25 9.97 1.77 7.79
CA LYS A 25 9.66 3.06 7.17
C LYS A 25 10.63 3.27 6.00
N ASN A 26 10.15 3.12 4.76
CA ASN A 26 10.85 3.18 3.45
C ASN A 26 10.96 1.85 2.67
N GLU A 27 10.66 0.70 3.25
CA GLU A 27 10.65 -0.59 2.52
C GLU A 27 9.36 -0.84 1.73
N PHE A 28 8.37 0.03 1.87
CA PHE A 28 7.09 -0.10 1.21
C PHE A 28 6.72 1.18 0.47
N ALA A 29 6.03 1.02 -0.65
CA ALA A 29 5.46 2.11 -1.41
C ALA A 29 3.96 2.16 -1.19
N VAL A 30 3.40 3.37 -1.08
CA VAL A 30 1.95 3.54 -0.96
C VAL A 30 1.46 4.48 -2.04
N GLN A 31 0.34 4.11 -2.64
CA GLN A 31 -0.36 4.92 -3.63
C GLN A 31 -1.84 5.01 -3.27
N LYS A 32 -2.44 6.19 -3.40
CA LYS A 32 -3.90 6.34 -3.25
C LYS A 32 -4.59 5.63 -4.41
N TYR A 33 -5.61 4.81 -4.13
CA TYR A 33 -6.31 4.01 -5.14
C TYR A 33 -7.82 3.94 -4.86
N GLN A 34 -8.60 4.69 -5.63
CA GLN A 34 -10.06 4.82 -5.47
C GLN A 34 -10.43 5.08 -3.99
N ASP A 35 -11.35 4.28 -3.43
CA ASP A 35 -11.77 4.24 -2.03
C ASP A 35 -10.78 3.56 -1.07
N GLY A 36 -9.48 3.70 -1.31
CA GLY A 36 -8.46 3.06 -0.50
C GLY A 36 -7.04 3.41 -0.92
N PHE A 37 -6.12 2.52 -0.57
CA PHE A 37 -4.69 2.66 -0.81
C PHE A 37 -4.12 1.34 -1.31
N LEU A 38 -3.20 1.44 -2.26
CA LEU A 38 -2.34 0.33 -2.67
C LEU A 38 -1.04 0.44 -1.89
N VAL A 39 -0.70 -0.62 -1.19
CA VAL A 39 0.53 -0.78 -0.41
C VAL A 39 1.37 -1.84 -1.10
N ALA A 40 2.54 -1.48 -1.60
CA ALA A 40 3.49 -2.40 -2.18
C ALA A 40 4.60 -2.70 -1.15
N VAL A 41 4.72 -3.96 -0.73
CA VAL A 41 5.71 -4.45 0.23
C VAL A 41 6.36 -5.70 -0.36
N ASN A 42 7.69 -5.79 -0.37
CA ASN A 42 8.43 -6.98 -0.82
C ASN A 42 7.96 -7.52 -2.19
N ASN A 43 7.84 -6.62 -3.18
CA ASN A 43 7.42 -6.95 -4.54
C ASN A 43 5.99 -7.53 -4.67
N LYS A 44 5.19 -7.43 -3.61
CA LYS A 44 3.77 -7.76 -3.58
C LYS A 44 2.96 -6.49 -3.36
N GLU A 45 1.79 -6.41 -3.97
CA GLU A 45 0.85 -5.29 -3.81
C GLU A 45 -0.34 -5.73 -2.96
N TYR A 46 -0.85 -4.82 -2.15
CA TYR A 46 -1.96 -5.04 -1.25
C TYR A 46 -2.92 -3.87 -1.35
N ARG A 47 -4.21 -4.16 -1.54
CA ARG A 47 -5.26 -3.17 -1.44
C ARG A 47 -5.67 -3.06 0.02
N VAL A 48 -5.41 -1.89 0.59
CA VAL A 48 -5.67 -1.53 1.97
C VAL A 48 -6.76 -0.47 1.99
N LYS A 49 -7.83 -0.68 2.78
CA LYS A 49 -8.78 0.39 3.11
C LYS A 49 -8.63 0.76 4.57
N PHE A 50 -8.64 2.07 4.83
CA PHE A 50 -8.72 2.61 6.17
C PHE A 50 -10.17 2.96 6.50
N SER A 51 -10.52 2.92 7.78
CA SER A 51 -11.81 3.41 8.23
C SER A 51 -11.92 4.90 7.93
N GLU A 52 -13.08 5.33 7.45
CA GLU A 52 -13.41 6.76 7.20
C GLU A 52 -13.65 7.55 8.50
N GLY A 53 -13.47 6.93 9.67
CA GLY A 53 -13.64 7.58 10.98
C GLY A 53 -12.36 8.24 11.52
N ILE A 54 -12.45 8.71 12.77
CA ILE A 54 -11.38 9.40 13.52
C ILE A 54 -10.13 8.51 13.71
N PHE A 55 -10.33 7.18 13.69
CA PHE A 55 -9.25 6.21 13.82
C PHE A 55 -8.86 5.68 12.46
N SER A 56 -7.64 5.99 12.04
CA SER A 56 -7.06 5.48 10.81
C SER A 56 -6.63 4.02 10.95
N LYS A 57 -7.58 3.14 11.26
CA LYS A 57 -7.40 1.71 11.41
C LYS A 57 -7.61 1.04 10.05
N ILE A 58 -6.81 0.01 9.78
CA ILE A 58 -6.96 -0.79 8.56
C ILE A 58 -8.17 -1.73 8.75
N VAL A 59 -9.22 -1.53 7.95
CA VAL A 59 -10.45 -2.36 7.96
C VAL A 59 -10.42 -3.44 6.91
N TYR A 60 -9.66 -3.23 5.84
CA TYR A 60 -9.57 -4.17 4.74
C TYR A 60 -8.13 -4.30 4.27
N VAL A 61 -7.68 -5.53 4.09
CA VAL A 61 -6.42 -5.86 3.43
C VAL A 61 -6.68 -7.02 2.49
N LYS A 62 -6.34 -6.84 1.22
CA LYS A 62 -6.34 -7.93 0.24
C LYS A 62 -5.05 -7.89 -0.56
N GLU A 63 -4.34 -9.01 -0.62
CA GLU A 63 -3.21 -9.16 -1.53
C GLU A 63 -3.74 -9.06 -2.97
N VAL A 64 -3.13 -8.16 -3.74
CA VAL A 64 -3.37 -8.01 -5.16
C VAL A 64 -2.11 -8.53 -5.83
N GLN A 65 -2.21 -9.68 -6.49
CA GLN A 65 -1.13 -10.11 -7.35
C GLN A 65 -1.01 -9.07 -8.46
N ARG A 66 0.13 -8.38 -8.49
CA ARG A 66 0.57 -7.68 -9.67
C ARG A 66 0.60 -8.75 -10.76
N ILE A 67 -0.34 -8.70 -11.70
CA ILE A 67 -0.26 -9.52 -12.90
C ILE A 67 1.01 -9.00 -13.57
N SER A 68 2.15 -9.62 -13.26
CA SER A 68 3.27 -9.62 -14.19
C SER A 68 2.61 -10.13 -15.44
N LYS A 69 2.31 -9.23 -16.38
CA LYS A 69 2.16 -9.62 -17.78
C LYS A 69 3.40 -10.47 -17.98
N LYS A 70 3.22 -11.79 -18.02
CA LYS A 70 4.15 -12.68 -18.68
C LYS A 70 4.21 -12.05 -20.05
N VAL A 71 5.20 -11.18 -20.27
CA VAL A 71 5.61 -10.78 -21.60
C VAL A 71 5.92 -12.13 -22.21
N GLY A 72 4.96 -12.60 -23.00
CA GLY A 72 5.05 -13.87 -23.67
C GLY A 72 6.37 -13.81 -24.42
N ARG A 73 7.28 -14.69 -24.04
CA ARG A 73 8.30 -15.17 -24.96
C ARG A 73 7.54 -15.59 -26.21
N LYS A 74 7.74 -14.86 -27.30
CA LYS A 74 7.59 -15.36 -28.65
C LYS A 74 8.66 -14.73 -29.49
#